data_AF-A0A848MXJ1-F1
#
_entry.id   AF-A0A848MXJ1-F1
#
_cell.length_a   1.000
_cell.length_b   1.000
_cell.length_c   1.000
_cell.angle_alpha   90.00
_cell.angle_beta   90.00
_cell.angle_gamma   90.00
#
_symmetry.space_group_name_H-M   'P 1'
#
loop_
_entity.id
_entity.type
_entity.pdbx_description
1 polymer ?
#
loop_
_entity_poly.entity_id
_entity_poly.type
_entity_poly.pdbx_seq_one_letter_code
_entity_poly.pdbx_strand_id
1 'polypeptide(L)' 'MICYISFFVLNLPQKVLPEIFDGDWNIASYSILTLISIVLGVSAYNSFVRKHVEEYEVLNYLKEKESNK' A
#
# COMPACT_ATOMS: atom_id res chain seq x y z
N MET A 1 0.62 17.46 2.35
CA MET A 1 -0.22 16.54 3.18
C MET A 1 -0.25 15.11 2.66
N ILE A 2 -0.36 14.84 1.35
CA ILE A 2 -0.39 13.46 0.80
C ILE A 2 0.85 12.63 1.21
N CYS A 3 2.06 13.22 1.14
CA CYS A 3 3.30 12.52 1.50
C CYS A 3 3.33 12.06 2.97
N TYR A 4 2.68 12.77 3.90
CA TYR A 4 2.64 12.37 5.31
C TYR A 4 1.81 11.09 5.53
N ILE A 5 0.72 10.94 4.78
CA ILE A 5 -0.17 9.77 4.86
C ILE A 5 0.54 8.54 4.27
N SER A 6 1.23 8.71 3.15
CA SER A 6 1.99 7.63 2.49
C SER A 6 3.07 7.03 3.39
N PHE A 7 3.78 7.85 4.16
CA PHE A 7 4.87 7.40 5.04
C PHE A 7 4.36 6.75 6.33
N PHE A 8 3.20 7.18 6.84
CA PHE A 8 2.56 6.52 7.99
C PHE A 8 2.18 5.08 7.65
N VAL A 9 1.61 4.86 6.46
CA VAL A 9 1.26 3.51 5.97
C VAL A 9 2.52 2.63 5.79
N LEU A 10 3.65 3.22 5.43
CA LEU A 10 4.92 2.52 5.22
C LEU A 10 5.80 2.40 6.48
N ASN A 11 5.32 2.89 7.64
CA ASN A 11 6.03 2.89 8.92
C ASN A 11 7.46 3.47 8.85
N LEU A 12 7.66 4.46 7.98
CA LEU A 12 8.95 5.12 7.77
C LEU A 12 9.13 6.24 8.81
N PRO A 13 10.37 6.52 9.26
CA PRO A 13 10.63 7.51 10.30
C PRO A 13 10.19 8.91 9.85
N GLN A 14 9.10 9.41 10.44
CA GLN A 14 8.51 10.73 10.15
C GLN A 14 9.46 11.90 10.42
N LYS A 15 10.51 11.71 11.23
CA LYS A 15 11.49 12.75 11.57
C LYS A 15 12.32 13.23 10.38
N VAL A 16 12.50 12.42 9.34
CA VAL A 16 13.30 12.76 8.15
C VAL A 16 12.44 13.48 7.08
N LEU A 17 11.12 13.53 7.29
CA LEU A 17 10.17 14.04 6.31
C LEU A 17 10.27 15.56 6.12
N PRO A 18 10.34 16.40 7.17
CA PRO A 18 10.45 17.84 6.98
C PRO A 18 11.73 18.20 6.24
N GLU A 19 12.88 17.64 6.64
CA GLU A 19 14.19 17.98 6.09
C GLU A 19 14.37 17.57 4.62
N ILE A 20 13.80 16.43 4.19
CA ILE A 20 13.85 16.02 2.78
C ILE A 20 13.01 16.96 1.91
N PHE A 21 11.88 17.46 2.43
CA PHE A 21 10.94 18.32 1.69
C PHE A 21 11.13 19.82 1.96
N ASP A 22 12.11 20.22 2.76
CA ASP A 22 12.41 21.63 3.12
C ASP A 22 13.17 22.39 2.02
N GLY A 23 13.51 21.73 0.91
CA GLY A 23 14.09 22.35 -0.27
C GLY A 23 13.03 22.88 -1.25
N ASP A 24 13.41 23.77 -2.15
CA ASP A 24 12.58 24.14 -3.31
C ASP A 24 12.56 22.99 -4.32
N TRP A 25 11.69 22.02 -4.09
CA TRP A 25 11.48 20.91 -5.03
C TRP A 25 10.68 21.38 -6.24
N ASN A 26 11.24 21.20 -7.44
CA ASN A 26 10.53 21.46 -8.68
C ASN A 26 9.32 20.49 -8.81
N ILE A 27 8.27 20.93 -9.51
CA ILE A 27 7.03 20.16 -9.73
C ILE A 27 7.29 18.79 -10.37
N ALA A 28 8.35 18.68 -11.17
CA ALA A 28 8.82 17.43 -11.76
C ALA A 28 9.27 16.40 -10.70
N SER A 29 9.93 16.85 -9.63
CA SER A 29 10.40 15.96 -8.56
C SER A 29 9.22 15.44 -7.73
N TYR A 30 8.22 16.29 -7.46
CA TYR A 30 6.99 15.88 -6.80
C TYR A 30 6.15 14.88 -7.62
N SER A 31 6.08 15.08 -8.94
CA SER A 31 5.31 14.18 -9.81
C SER A 31 5.96 12.79 -9.87
N ILE A 32 7.29 12.72 -9.92
CA ILE A 32 8.04 11.44 -9.87
C ILE A 32 7.78 10.71 -8.54
N LEU A 33 7.88 11.41 -7.41
CA LEU A 33 7.60 10.81 -6.10
C LEU A 33 6.16 10.31 -5.97
N THR A 34 5.20 11.07 -6.53
CA THR A 34 3.79 10.67 -6.55
C THR A 34 3.59 9.41 -7.37
N LEU A 35 4.22 9.32 -8.56
CA LEU A 35 4.19 8.13 -9.41
C LEU A 35 4.76 6.90 -8.70
N ILE A 36 5.94 7.03 -8.06
CA ILE A 36 6.55 5.95 -7.29
C ILE A 36 5.61 5.48 -6.17
N SER A 37 5.02 6.43 -5.44
CA SER A 37 4.09 6.13 -4.34
C SER A 37 2.84 5.39 -4.81
N ILE A 38 2.27 5.76 -5.97
CA ILE A 38 1.11 5.08 -6.57
C ILE A 38 1.48 3.65 -6.95
N VAL A 39 2.62 3.44 -7.62
CA VAL A 39 3.06 2.11 -8.06
C VAL A 39 3.26 1.18 -6.86
N LEU A 40 3.94 1.65 -5.82
CA LEU A 40 4.14 0.89 -4.59
C LEU A 40 2.80 0.60 -3.88
N GLY A 41 1.92 1.59 -3.79
CA GLY A 41 0.60 1.44 -3.17
C GLY A 41 -0.27 0.41 -3.89
N VAL A 42 -0.35 0.46 -5.22
CA VAL A 42 -1.11 -0.51 -6.03
C VAL A 42 -0.52 -1.90 -5.92
N SER A 43 0.81 -2.04 -5.93
CA SER A 43 1.46 -3.34 -5.77
C SER A 43 1.16 -3.97 -4.40
N ALA A 44 1.30 -3.20 -3.33
CA ALA A 44 0.99 -3.65 -1.98
C ALA A 44 -0.49 -4.02 -1.83
N TYR A 45 -1.39 -3.19 -2.36
CA TYR A 45 -2.83 -3.44 -2.34
C TYR A 45 -3.20 -4.72 -3.09
N ASN A 46 -2.67 -4.93 -4.29
CA ASN A 46 -2.92 -6.14 -5.06
C ASN A 46 -2.42 -7.39 -4.34
N SER A 47 -1.24 -7.32 -3.70
CA SER A 47 -0.73 -8.44 -2.90
C SER A 47 -1.61 -8.74 -1.69
N PHE A 48 -2.11 -7.71 -1.02
CA PHE A 48 -3.02 -7.83 0.12
C PHE A 48 -4.36 -8.45 -0.28
N VAL A 49 -4.99 -7.92 -1.34
CA VAL A 49 -6.26 -8.43 -1.85
C VAL A 49 -6.12 -9.88 -2.30
N ARG A 50 -5.06 -10.21 -3.03
CA ARG A 50 -4.83 -11.58 -3.50
C ARG A 50 -4.73 -12.57 -2.34
N LYS A 51 -3.99 -12.23 -1.29
CA LYS A 51 -3.90 -13.06 -0.08
C LYS A 51 -5.27 -13.28 0.56
N HIS A 52 -6.07 -12.22 0.69
CA HIS A 52 -7.41 -12.36 1.25
C HIS A 52 -8.34 -13.19 0.37
N VAL A 53 -8.30 -13.02 -0.95
CA VAL A 53 -9.10 -13.83 -1.88
C VAL A 53 -8.72 -15.31 -1.77
N GLU A 54 -7.42 -15.63 -1.75
CA GLU A 54 -6.94 -17.01 -1.56
C GLU A 54 -7.43 -17.60 -0.22
N GLU A 55 -7.39 -16.82 0.88
CA GLU A 55 -7.93 -17.24 2.18
C GLU A 55 -9.46 -17.47 2.13
N TYR A 56 -10.21 -16.59 1.44
CA TYR A 56 -11.66 -16.73 1.27
C TYR A 56 -12.03 -17.96 0.43
N GLU A 57 -11.31 -18.24 -0.65
CA GLU A 57 -11.56 -19.41 -1.50
C GLU A 57 -11.35 -20.72 -0.73
N VAL A 58 -10.28 -20.80 0.07
CA VAL A 58 -10.00 -21.97 0.91
C VAL A 58 -11.09 -22.17 1.96
N LEU A 59 -11.52 -21.09 2.63
CA LEU A 59 -12.60 -21.16 3.62
C LEU A 59 -13.94 -21.58 3.01
N ASN A 60 -14.26 -21.08 1.82
CA ASN A 60 -15.49 -21.43 1.13
C ASN A 60 -15.50 -22.91 0.69
N TYR A 61 -14.38 -23.41 0.19
CA TYR A 61 -14.20 -24.83 -0.14
C TYR A 61 -14.38 -25.75 1.08
N LEU A 62 -13.79 -25.38 2.22
CA LEU A 62 -13.96 -26.13 3.46
C LEU A 62 -15.42 -26.15 3.94
N LYS A 63 -16.12 -25.01 3.83
CA LYS A 63 -17.53 -24.88 4.20
C LYS A 63 -18.45 -25.74 3.32
N GLU A 64 -18.23 -25.77 2.00
CA GLU A 64 -18.99 -26.65 1.10
C GLU A 64 -18.77 -28.14 1.41
N LYS A 65 -17.53 -28.51 1.75
CA LYS A 65 -17.19 -29.89 2.10
C LYS A 65 -17.83 -30.34 3.42
N GLU A 66 -17.94 -29.44 4.39
CA GLU A 66 -18.60 -29.71 5.68
C GLU A 66 -20.13 -29.75 5.54
N SER A 67 -20.71 -28.92 4.66
CA SER A 67 -22.15 -28.91 4.39
C SER A 67 -22.64 -30.10 3.54
N ASN A 68 -21.76 -30.78 2.80
CA ASN A 68 -22.08 -31.96 1.99
C ASN A 68 -21.92 -33.29 2.74
N LYS A 69 -21.76 -33.25 4.06
CA LYS A 69 -21.53 -34.41 4.93
C LYS A 69 -22.71 -34.63 5.87
#